data_AF-A0A352S8I3-F1
#
_entry.id   AF-A0A352S8I3-F1
#
_cell.length_a   1.000
_cell.length_b   1.000
_cell.length_c   1.000
_cell.angle_alpha   90.00
_cell.angle_beta   90.00
_cell.angle_gamma   90.00
#
_symmetry.space_group_name_H-M   'P 1'
#
loop_
_entity.id
_entity.type
_entity.pdbx_description
1 polymer ?
#
loop_
_entity_poly.entity_id
_entity_poly.type
_entity_poly.pdbx_seq_one_letter_code
_entity_poly.pdbx_strand_id
1 'polypeptide(L)' 'MMFGKLSLSAIPFHEPIIMITLSCVALGGLALLGAITYFKKWDYLWTEWITSVDHKRIGV' A
#
# COMPACT_ATOMS: atom_id res chain seq x y z
N MET A 1 -16.99 15.07 16.46
CA MET A 1 -15.58 14.71 16.71
C MET A 1 -15.14 13.78 15.59
N MET A 2 -14.13 14.14 14.79
CA MET A 2 -13.73 13.34 13.62
C MET A 2 -12.75 12.20 13.96
N PHE A 3 -12.09 12.23 15.13
CA PHE A 3 -10.91 11.39 15.39
C PHE A 3 -11.05 10.38 16.54
N GLY A 4 -12.12 10.42 17.34
CA GLY A 4 -12.37 9.41 18.38
C GLY A 4 -11.14 9.14 19.28
N LYS A 5 -10.71 7.86 19.35
CA LYS A 5 -9.51 7.41 20.10
C LYS A 5 -8.20 7.48 19.30
N LEU A 6 -8.24 7.95 18.04
CA LEU A 6 -7.04 8.08 17.21
C LEU A 6 -6.20 9.25 17.74
N SER A 7 -5.01 8.94 18.23
CA SER A 7 -4.01 9.90 18.72
C SER A 7 -2.63 9.46 18.23
N LEU A 8 -1.68 10.39 18.09
CA LEU A 8 -0.28 10.07 17.77
C LEU A 8 0.35 9.11 18.78
N SER A 9 -0.15 9.10 20.02
CA SER A 9 0.25 8.13 21.05
C SER A 9 -0.16 6.68 20.74
N ALA A 10 -1.02 6.44 19.74
CA ALA A 10 -1.39 5.10 19.31
C ALA A 10 -0.32 4.43 18.43
N ILE A 11 0.69 5.19 17.97
CA ILE A 11 1.80 4.66 17.20
C ILE A 11 2.91 4.21 18.18
N PRO A 12 3.37 2.94 18.11
CA PRO A 12 4.36 2.40 19.06
C PRO A 12 5.79 2.83 18.70
N PHE A 13 6.10 4.12 18.82
CA PHE A 13 7.41 4.69 18.45
C PHE A 13 8.61 4.10 19.22
N HIS A 14 8.35 3.55 20.41
CA HIS A 14 9.39 3.02 21.28
C HIS A 14 9.73 1.56 21.00
N GLU A 15 8.96 0.88 20.14
CA GLU A 15 9.18 -0.52 19.77
C GLU A 15 10.00 -0.59 18.48
N PRO A 16 11.33 -0.84 18.55
CA PRO A 16 12.20 -0.67 17.39
C PRO A 16 11.87 -1.65 16.25
N ILE A 17 11.46 -2.87 16.61
CA ILE A 17 11.08 -3.91 15.64
C ILE A 17 9.90 -3.44 14.80
N ILE A 18 8.83 -2.95 15.45
CA ILE A 18 7.61 -2.51 14.75
C ILE A 18 7.92 -1.32 13.84
N MET A 19 8.67 -0.33 14.36
CA MET A 19 9.02 0.87 13.60
C MET A 19 9.86 0.56 12.37
N ILE A 20 10.86 -0.31 12.50
CA ILE A 20 11.71 -0.73 11.37
C ILE A 20 10.88 -1.52 10.36
N THR A 21 10.06 -2.48 10.79
CA THR A 21 9.22 -3.28 9.88
C THR A 21 8.26 -2.38 9.09
N LEU A 22 7.51 -1.50 9.75
CA LEU A 22 6.59 -0.59 9.08
C LEU A 22 7.30 0.38 8.13
N SER A 23 8.50 0.84 8.50
CA SER A 23 9.32 1.70 7.64
C SER A 23 9.77 0.95 6.38
N CYS A 24 10.25 -0.29 6.50
CA CYS A 24 10.64 -1.10 5.36
C CYS A 24 9.45 -1.43 4.45
N VAL A 25 8.28 -1.77 5.02
CA VAL A 25 7.06 -2.02 4.24
C VAL A 25 6.62 -0.75 3.50
N ALA A 26 6.64 0.41 4.16
CA ALA A 26 6.29 1.67 3.53
C ALA A 26 7.26 2.02 2.39
N LEU A 27 8.57 1.85 2.59
CA LEU A 27 9.57 2.04 1.54
C LEU A 27 9.39 1.07 0.38
N GLY A 28 9.11 -0.20 0.64
CA GLY A 28 8.81 -1.19 -0.39
C GLY A 28 7.57 -0.84 -1.20
N GLY A 29 6.49 -0.42 -0.52
CA GLY A 29 5.26 0.06 -1.17
C GLY A 29 5.49 1.31 -2.01
N LEU A 30 6.28 2.27 -1.51
CA LEU A 30 6.67 3.46 -2.27
C LEU A 30 7.52 3.12 -3.49
N ALA A 31 8.46 2.17 -3.36
CA ALA A 31 9.26 1.71 -4.49
C ALA A 31 8.38 1.06 -5.57
N LEU A 32 7.42 0.22 -5.18
CA LEU A 32 6.47 -0.39 -6.12
C LEU A 32 5.57 0.65 -6.80
N LEU A 33 4.98 1.57 -6.02
CA LEU A 33 4.18 2.68 -6.56
C LEU A 33 4.99 3.56 -7.51
N GLY A 34 6.25 3.85 -7.14
CA GLY A 34 7.20 4.58 -7.97
C GLY A 34 7.48 3.85 -9.29
N ALA A 35 7.72 2.54 -9.24
CA ALA A 35 7.94 1.73 -10.44
C ALA A 35 6.72 1.72 -11.37
N ILE A 36 5.51 1.50 -10.84
CA ILE A 36 4.27 1.52 -11.63
C ILE A 36 4.07 2.88 -12.29
N THR A 37 4.34 3.96 -11.55
CA THR A 37 4.22 5.34 -12.04
C THR A 37 5.26 5.66 -13.11
N TYR A 38 6.51 5.27 -12.90
CA TYR A 38 7.61 5.48 -13.85
C TYR A 38 7.36 4.76 -15.18
N PHE A 39 6.94 3.49 -15.13
CA PHE A 39 6.60 2.71 -16.32
C PHE A 39 5.21 3.01 -16.88
N LYS A 40 4.46 3.95 -16.27
CA LYS A 40 3.12 4.37 -16.69
C LYS A 40 2.13 3.20 -16.84
N LYS A 41 2.23 2.19 -15.95
CA LYS A 41 1.40 0.97 -16.02
C LYS A 41 0.04 1.09 -15.33
N TRP A 42 -0.33 2.29 -14.87
CA TRP A 42 -1.60 2.55 -14.20
C TRP A 42 -2.82 2.18 -15.03
N ASP A 43 -2.84 2.53 -16.32
CA ASP A 43 -3.97 2.22 -17.21
C ASP A 43 -4.15 0.72 -17.43
N TYR A 44 -3.04 0.00 -17.63
CA TYR A 44 -3.02 -1.46 -17.73
C TYR A 44 -3.48 -2.12 -16.43
N LEU A 45 -2.96 -1.69 -15.28
CA LEU A 45 -3.34 -2.24 -13.98
C LEU A 45 -4.84 -2.03 -13.71
N TRP A 46 -5.37 -0.86 -14.07
CA TRP A 46 -6.77 -0.53 -13.89
C TRP A 46 -7.67 -1.38 -14.78
N THR A 47 -7.48 -1.29 -16.10
CA THR A 47 -8.38 -1.89 -17.10
C THR A 47 -8.29 -3.41 -17.11
N GLU A 48 -7.09 -3.97 -16.95
CA GLU A 48 -6.87 -5.41 -17.11
C GLU A 48 -6.95 -6.18 -15.79
N TRP A 49 -6.71 -5.56 -14.64
CA TRP A 49 -6.65 -6.27 -13.36
C TRP A 49 -7.71 -5.77 -12.37
N ILE A 50 -7.66 -4.50 -11.98
CA ILE A 50 -8.51 -3.97 -10.89
C ILE A 50 -10.00 -3.98 -11.28
N THR A 51 -10.34 -3.57 -12.50
CA THR A 51 -11.74 -3.53 -12.97
C THR A 51 -12.15 -4.74 -13.80
N SER A 52 -11.32 -5.78 -13.84
CA SER A 52 -11.61 -6.98 -14.61
C SER A 52 -12.65 -7.85 -13.91
N VAL A 53 -13.60 -8.37 -14.69
CA VAL A 53 -14.60 -9.37 -14.26
C VAL A 53 -14.20 -10.80 -14.64
N ASP A 54 -13.05 -10.98 -15.29
CA ASP A 54 -12.52 -12.29 -15.64
C ASP A 54 -12.10 -13.06 -14.39
N HIS A 55 -12.83 -14.13 -14.07
CA HIS A 55 -12.56 -15.04 -12.95
C HIS A 55 -11.15 -15.62 -12.94
N LYS A 56 -10.49 -15.73 -14.10
CA LYS A 56 -9.09 -16.18 -14.18
C LYS A 56 -8.14 -15.12 -13.62
N ARG A 57 -8.43 -13.84 -13.84
CA ARG A 57 -7.60 -12.73 -13.35
C ARG A 57 -7.86 -12.40 -11.90
N ILE A 58 -9.10 -12.56 -11.44
CA ILE A 58 -9.48 -12.39 -10.03
C ILE A 58 -8.86 -13.51 -9.17
N GLY A 59 -8.70 -14.71 -9.73
CA GLY A 59 -8.15 -15.86 -9.01
C GLY A 59 -6.61 -15.93 -8.94
N VAL A 60 -5.90 -15.08 -9.68
CA VAL A 60 -4.43 -14.93 -9.60
C VAL A 60 -4.08 -14.06 -8.40
#